data_AF-A0A960ZNF0-F1
#
_entry.id   AF-A0A960ZNF0-F1
#
_cell.length_a   1.000
_cell.length_b   1.000
_cell.length_c   1.000
_cell.angle_alpha   90.00
_cell.angle_beta   90.00
_cell.angle_gamma   90.00
#
_symmetry.space_group_name_H-M   'P 1'
#
loop_
_entity.id
_entity.type
_entity.pdbx_description
1 polymer ?
#
loop_
_entity_poly.entity_id
_entity_poly.type
_entity_poly.pdbx_seq_one_letter_code
_entity_poly.pdbx_strand_id
1 'polypeptide(L)'
;MSGPLALRAAGPAAVSFENDVLPILTRAGCMAGSCHAKADGQNGFQLSIFSFDPDSDYREIVYDARGRRIFPSSPDHSLLLLKATNSVPHEGDKRFEKDSEFYRVIRQWIAEGAPRHVENEPEPAGIAIEPAEGVFKKGESKQLKVTVTYSDGAKRDVTHLCEFTSNDKAFASVDHDGKVTAGKVPGENSVIVRYVDQVAAMRLVIPPDTLLPA
;
A
#
# COMPACT_ATOMS: atom_id res chain seq x y z
N MET A 1 43.55 -25.13 10.57
CA MET A 1 42.18 -25.68 10.48
C MET A 1 41.22 -24.58 10.86
N SER A 2 40.71 -23.85 9.87
CA SER A 2 39.68 -22.82 10.08
C SER A 2 38.33 -23.52 10.18
N GLY A 3 37.70 -23.46 11.34
CA GLY A 3 36.37 -24.01 11.55
C GLY A 3 35.33 -23.28 10.68
N PRO A 4 34.26 -23.96 10.24
CA PRO A 4 33.23 -23.33 9.44
C PRO A 4 32.51 -22.24 10.26
N LEU A 5 32.36 -21.06 9.66
CA LEU A 5 31.44 -20.03 10.15
C LEU A 5 30.04 -20.65 10.16
N ALA A 6 29.48 -20.83 11.35
CA ALA A 6 28.08 -21.18 11.49
C ALA A 6 27.24 -20.03 10.94
N LEU A 7 26.51 -20.29 9.86
CA LEU A 7 25.48 -19.40 9.34
C LEU A 7 24.42 -19.26 10.45
N ARG A 8 24.40 -18.11 11.13
CA ARG A 8 23.29 -17.76 12.02
C ARG A 8 22.02 -17.83 11.18
N ALA A 9 21.01 -18.55 11.67
CA ALA A 9 19.67 -18.49 11.10
C ALA A 9 19.26 -17.01 11.04
N ALA A 10 18.89 -16.53 9.84
CA ALA A 10 18.37 -15.19 9.67
C ALA A 10 17.14 -15.04 10.57
N GLY A 11 17.16 -14.07 11.49
CA GLY A 11 15.94 -13.63 12.15
C GLY A 11 14.93 -13.13 11.11
N PRO A 12 13.68 -12.85 11.51
CA PRO A 12 12.77 -12.13 10.62
C PRO A 12 13.47 -10.89 10.08
N ALA A 13 13.34 -10.63 8.77
CA ALA A 13 13.94 -9.46 8.14
C ALA A 13 13.48 -8.20 8.89
N ALA A 14 14.41 -7.29 9.15
CA ALA A 14 14.11 -6.03 9.83
C ALA A 14 13.10 -5.23 9.00
N VAL A 15 12.12 -4.62 9.69
CA VAL A 15 11.04 -3.87 9.07
C VAL A 15 11.45 -2.41 8.95
N SER A 16 11.28 -1.79 7.80
CA SER A 16 11.59 -0.36 7.61
C SER A 16 10.34 0.49 7.47
N PHE A 17 10.53 1.81 7.63
CA PHE A 17 9.47 2.74 7.30
C PHE A 17 9.13 2.71 5.81
N GLU A 18 10.15 2.75 4.93
CA GLU A 18 9.94 2.93 3.49
C GLU A 18 9.24 1.76 2.82
N ASN A 19 9.74 0.54 3.06
CA ASN A 19 9.33 -0.62 2.28
C ASN A 19 8.15 -1.36 2.87
N ASP A 20 7.87 -1.18 4.17
CA ASP A 20 6.89 -1.98 4.88
C ASP A 20 5.78 -1.12 5.49
N VAL A 21 6.10 -0.03 6.19
CA VAL A 21 5.10 0.79 6.87
C VAL A 21 4.41 1.80 5.94
N LEU A 22 5.18 2.51 5.10
CA LEU A 22 4.66 3.52 4.20
C LEU A 22 3.61 2.95 3.21
N PRO A 23 3.79 1.77 2.60
CA PRO A 23 2.75 1.16 1.77
C PRO A 23 1.47 0.85 2.54
N ILE A 24 1.59 0.38 3.79
CA ILE A 24 0.44 0.11 4.65
C ILE A 24 -0.33 1.40 4.96
N LEU A 25 0.36 2.48 5.33
CA LEU A 25 -0.27 3.77 5.63
C LEU A 25 -0.96 4.37 4.40
N THR A 26 -0.34 4.20 3.23
CA THR A 26 -0.92 4.60 1.94
C THR A 26 -2.20 3.82 1.68
N ARG A 27 -2.14 2.49 1.73
CA ARG A 27 -3.26 1.57 1.51
C ARG A 27 -4.41 1.77 2.49
N ALA A 28 -4.09 2.06 3.75
CA ALA A 28 -5.05 2.36 4.81
C ALA A 28 -5.74 3.72 4.63
N GLY A 29 -5.30 4.54 3.67
CA GLY A 29 -5.87 5.85 3.36
C GLY A 29 -5.46 6.95 4.34
N CYS A 30 -4.42 6.74 5.15
CA CYS A 30 -3.89 7.77 6.05
C CYS A 30 -3.37 8.98 5.26
N MET A 31 -2.78 8.71 4.09
CA MET A 31 -2.07 9.65 3.22
C MET A 31 -2.96 10.18 2.09
N ALA A 32 -4.27 10.04 2.22
CA ALA A 32 -5.26 10.57 1.29
C ALA A 32 -5.52 12.06 1.56
N GLY A 33 -5.81 12.83 0.50
CA GLY A 33 -6.13 14.26 0.60
C GLY A 33 -7.39 14.60 1.41
N SER A 34 -8.23 13.61 1.71
CA SER A 34 -9.37 13.73 2.62
C SER A 34 -9.00 13.61 4.11
N CYS A 35 -7.76 13.19 4.43
CA CYS A 35 -7.30 12.86 5.79
C CYS A 35 -6.06 13.69 6.16
N HIS A 36 -4.91 13.04 6.42
CA HIS A 36 -3.69 13.74 6.87
C HIS A 36 -2.91 14.42 5.74
N ALA A 37 -3.21 14.09 4.48
CA ALA A 37 -2.60 14.76 3.32
C ALA A 37 -3.40 15.95 2.78
N LYS A 38 -4.35 16.48 3.55
CA LYS A 38 -4.98 17.78 3.24
C LYS A 38 -3.98 18.91 3.49
N ALA A 39 -4.17 20.05 2.82
CA ALA A 39 -3.18 21.14 2.79
C ALA A 39 -2.68 21.60 4.18
N ASP A 40 -3.54 21.60 5.20
CA ASP A 40 -3.20 22.01 6.57
C ASP A 40 -2.96 20.82 7.53
N GLY A 41 -2.92 19.58 7.02
CA GLY A 41 -2.96 18.36 7.84
C GLY A 41 -4.22 18.27 8.71
N GLN A 42 -4.31 17.26 9.59
CA GLN A 42 -5.42 17.11 10.54
C GLN A 42 -4.93 17.12 11.97
N ASN A 43 -5.41 18.08 12.78
CA ASN A 43 -5.08 18.21 14.21
C ASN A 43 -3.57 18.31 14.48
N GLY A 44 -2.84 19.05 13.63
CA GLY A 44 -1.38 19.21 13.73
C GLY A 44 -0.60 17.94 13.36
N PHE A 45 -1.18 17.08 12.51
CA PHE A 45 -0.49 15.94 11.91
C PHE A 45 -0.70 15.98 10.40
N GLN A 46 0.39 16.18 9.66
CA GLN A 46 0.39 16.36 8.21
C GLN A 46 1.24 15.28 7.55
N LEU A 47 0.69 14.64 6.54
CA LEU A 47 1.40 13.69 5.69
C LEU A 47 1.42 14.21 4.25
N SER A 48 2.36 13.73 3.47
CA SER A 48 2.50 14.00 2.06
C SER A 48 1.37 13.28 1.28
N ILE A 49 0.87 13.91 0.22
CA ILE A 49 -0.17 13.32 -0.63
C ILE A 49 0.41 12.17 -1.46
N PHE A 50 -0.22 11.00 -1.39
CA PHE A 50 0.26 9.79 -2.10
C PHE A 50 1.72 9.45 -1.81
N SER A 51 2.21 9.80 -0.61
CA SER A 51 3.54 9.40 -0.14
C SER A 51 4.69 10.04 -0.95
N PHE A 52 4.49 11.25 -1.49
CA PHE A 52 5.47 11.94 -2.33
C PHE A 52 6.74 12.40 -1.58
N ASP A 53 6.69 12.54 -0.25
CA ASP A 53 7.82 12.95 0.60
C ASP A 53 7.95 12.03 1.83
N PRO A 54 8.51 10.81 1.63
CA PRO A 54 8.67 9.82 2.70
C PRO A 54 9.50 10.30 3.90
N ASP A 55 10.44 11.22 3.68
CA ASP A 55 11.30 11.75 4.75
C ASP A 55 10.53 12.70 5.67
N SER A 56 9.70 13.56 5.09
CA SER A 56 8.79 14.40 5.85
C SER A 56 7.75 13.56 6.59
N ASP A 57 7.15 12.56 5.93
CA ASP A 57 6.18 11.63 6.52
C ASP A 57 6.75 10.90 7.73
N TYR A 58 7.96 10.37 7.60
CA TYR A 58 8.67 9.73 8.70
C TYR A 58 8.89 10.68 9.87
N ARG A 59 9.33 11.92 9.60
CA ARG A 59 9.58 12.92 10.65
C ARG A 59 8.29 13.28 11.40
N GLU A 60 7.19 13.46 10.69
CA GLU A 60 5.86 13.75 11.24
C GLU A 60 5.35 12.61 12.13
N ILE A 61 5.59 11.36 11.71
CA ILE A 61 5.19 10.18 12.46
C ILE A 61 6.10 9.96 13.68
N VAL A 62 7.42 10.04 13.53
CA VAL A 62 8.37 9.56 14.54
C VAL A 62 8.81 10.67 15.51
N TYR A 63 9.01 11.90 15.04
CA TYR A 63 9.65 12.95 15.83
C TYR A 63 8.72 14.12 16.18
N ASP A 64 7.79 14.48 15.31
CA ASP A 64 6.90 15.62 15.54
C ASP A 64 6.05 15.43 16.82
N ALA A 65 5.57 16.56 17.37
CA ALA A 65 4.82 16.62 18.62
C ALA A 65 5.52 15.88 19.78
N ARG A 66 6.86 15.98 19.80
CA ARG A 66 7.77 15.36 20.79
C ARG A 66 7.72 13.83 20.78
N GLY A 67 7.54 13.23 19.60
CA GLY A 67 7.53 11.78 19.40
C GLY A 67 6.32 11.05 19.99
N ARG A 68 5.24 11.77 20.33
CA ARG A 68 4.06 11.21 21.01
C ARG A 68 3.33 10.10 20.25
N ARG A 69 3.62 9.92 18.96
CA ARG A 69 2.92 8.97 18.07
C ARG A 69 3.52 7.56 18.12
N ILE A 70 4.78 7.43 18.54
CA ILE A 70 5.56 6.17 18.53
C ILE A 70 6.09 5.89 19.93
N PHE A 71 5.82 4.69 20.46
CA PHE A 71 6.31 4.28 21.77
C PHE A 71 6.98 2.91 21.72
N PRO A 72 8.29 2.83 21.43
CA PRO A 72 8.98 1.57 21.17
C PRO A 72 8.95 0.56 22.31
N SER A 73 9.03 1.03 23.57
CA SER A 73 8.97 0.15 24.74
C SER A 73 7.57 -0.41 25.03
N SER A 74 6.53 0.16 24.40
CA SER A 74 5.16 -0.35 24.48
C SER A 74 4.43 -0.10 23.16
N PRO A 75 4.76 -0.86 22.09
CA PRO A 75 4.29 -0.58 20.73
C PRO A 75 2.77 -0.45 20.64
N ASP A 76 2.05 -1.34 21.32
CA ASP A 76 0.58 -1.39 21.33
C ASP A 76 -0.08 -0.11 21.91
N HIS A 77 0.67 0.72 22.65
CA HIS A 77 0.23 2.01 23.21
C HIS A 77 0.64 3.21 22.35
N SER A 78 1.27 2.98 21.19
CA SER A 78 1.61 4.05 20.25
C SER A 78 0.33 4.67 19.67
N LEU A 79 0.22 5.99 19.68
CA LEU A 79 -0.99 6.67 19.16
C LEU A 79 -1.25 6.31 17.70
N LEU A 80 -0.21 6.04 16.89
CA LEU A 80 -0.35 5.56 15.53
C LEU A 80 -1.26 4.32 15.44
N LEU A 81 -0.97 3.29 16.24
CA LEU A 81 -1.76 2.04 16.28
C LEU A 81 -3.11 2.23 16.97
N LEU A 82 -3.16 2.99 18.06
CA LEU A 82 -4.39 3.22 18.81
C LEU A 82 -5.44 3.96 17.98
N LYS A 83 -5.03 4.96 17.18
CA LYS A 83 -5.92 5.71 16.28
C LYS A 83 -6.31 4.87 15.06
N ALA A 84 -5.35 4.17 14.44
CA ALA A 84 -5.62 3.35 13.26
C ALA A 84 -6.61 2.20 13.54
N THR A 85 -6.54 1.60 14.73
CA THR A 85 -7.49 0.55 15.18
C THR A 85 -8.77 1.12 15.80
N ASN A 86 -8.89 2.44 15.91
CA ASN A 86 -9.95 3.15 16.65
C ASN A 86 -10.11 2.67 18.11
N SER A 87 -9.02 2.22 18.73
CA SER A 87 -8.96 1.91 20.18
C SER A 87 -9.02 3.18 21.03
N VAL A 88 -8.66 4.32 20.44
CA VAL A 88 -8.96 5.66 20.95
C VAL A 88 -9.64 6.47 19.84
N PRO A 89 -10.48 7.47 20.15
CA PRO A 89 -11.29 8.16 19.14
C PRO A 89 -10.45 8.67 17.97
N HIS A 90 -10.71 8.17 16.77
CA HIS A 90 -10.16 8.68 15.51
C HIS A 90 -11.30 9.21 14.64
N GLU A 91 -11.25 10.48 14.27
CA GLU A 91 -12.30 11.12 13.44
C GLU A 91 -12.40 10.50 12.04
N GLY A 92 -11.34 9.82 11.58
CA GLY A 92 -11.29 9.15 10.29
C GLY A 92 -11.67 7.68 10.34
N ASP A 93 -12.44 7.22 11.34
CA ASP A 93 -12.84 5.82 11.54
C ASP A 93 -11.66 4.82 11.68
N LYS A 94 -12.00 3.54 11.85
CA LYS A 94 -11.05 2.42 11.91
C LYS A 94 -10.44 2.17 10.52
N ARG A 95 -9.11 1.99 10.48
CA ARG A 95 -8.33 1.76 9.25
C ARG A 95 -7.93 0.32 9.04
N PHE A 96 -7.66 -0.42 10.12
CA PHE A 96 -7.42 -1.86 10.08
C PHE A 96 -7.65 -2.49 11.46
N GLU A 97 -7.85 -3.81 11.49
CA GLU A 97 -8.05 -4.57 12.72
C GLU A 97 -6.74 -4.77 13.51
N LYS A 98 -6.85 -5.00 14.81
CA LYS A 98 -5.70 -5.22 15.71
C LYS A 98 -4.95 -6.53 15.42
N ASP A 99 -5.61 -7.53 14.87
CA ASP A 99 -5.03 -8.82 14.49
C ASP A 99 -4.60 -8.89 13.01
N SER A 100 -4.77 -7.79 12.27
CA SER A 100 -4.36 -7.69 10.88
C SER A 100 -2.84 -7.82 10.68
N GLU A 101 -2.43 -8.19 9.48
CA GLU A 101 -1.03 -8.11 9.07
C GLU A 101 -0.49 -6.68 9.17
N PHE A 102 -1.28 -5.69 8.78
CA PHE A 102 -0.92 -4.27 8.85
C PHE A 102 -0.54 -3.85 10.28
N TYR A 103 -1.34 -4.25 11.26
CA TYR A 103 -1.04 -4.01 12.67
C TYR A 103 0.27 -4.66 13.10
N ARG A 104 0.49 -5.93 12.73
CA ARG A 104 1.68 -6.69 13.12
C ARG A 104 2.96 -6.07 12.56
N VAL A 105 2.96 -5.66 11.30
CA VAL A 105 4.12 -5.02 10.64
C VAL A 105 4.44 -3.68 11.31
N ILE A 106 3.46 -2.79 11.46
CA ILE A 106 3.67 -1.48 12.09
C ILE A 106 4.11 -1.64 13.55
N ARG A 107 3.52 -2.59 14.28
CA ARG A 107 3.91 -2.90 15.67
C ARG A 107 5.34 -3.40 15.76
N GLN A 108 5.77 -4.28 14.86
CA GLN A 108 7.15 -4.76 14.79
C GLN A 108 8.12 -3.62 14.51
N TRP A 109 7.84 -2.80 13.50
CA TRP A 109 8.62 -1.60 13.17
C TRP A 109 8.81 -0.69 14.38
N ILE A 110 7.72 -0.40 15.13
CA ILE A 110 7.79 0.40 16.36
C ILE A 110 8.69 -0.28 17.40
N ALA A 111 8.54 -1.59 17.62
CA ALA A 111 9.33 -2.35 18.59
C ALA A 111 10.82 -2.37 18.26
N GLU A 112 11.16 -2.30 16.97
CA GLU A 112 12.54 -2.23 16.44
C GLU A 112 13.15 -0.81 16.53
N GLY A 113 12.42 0.15 17.10
CA GLY A 113 12.88 1.54 17.24
C GLY A 113 12.49 2.43 16.07
N ALA A 114 11.53 1.99 15.26
CA ALA A 114 10.98 2.72 14.12
C ALA A 114 12.06 3.14 13.09
N PRO A 115 12.90 2.22 12.56
CA PRO A 115 13.93 2.58 11.61
C PRO A 115 13.36 3.20 10.33
N ARG A 116 13.94 4.31 9.87
CA ARG A 116 13.60 4.94 8.57
C ARG A 116 13.95 4.02 7.40
N HIS A 117 15.14 3.43 7.47
CA HIS A 117 15.70 2.49 6.50
C HIS A 117 16.44 1.37 7.23
N VAL A 118 16.62 0.25 6.56
CA VAL A 118 17.53 -0.83 6.99
C VAL A 118 18.82 -0.82 6.15
N GLU A 119 19.90 -1.41 6.66
CA GLU A 119 21.17 -1.42 5.93
C GLU A 119 21.04 -2.17 4.60
N ASN A 120 21.52 -1.56 3.51
CA ASN A 120 21.38 -2.05 2.13
C ASN A 120 19.92 -2.30 1.71
N GLU A 121 18.99 -1.50 2.24
CA GLU A 121 17.59 -1.53 1.85
C GLU A 121 17.44 -1.29 0.34
N PRO A 122 16.81 -2.21 -0.40
CA PRO A 122 16.60 -1.99 -1.82
C PRO A 122 15.39 -1.06 -2.03
N GLU A 123 15.50 -0.20 -3.03
CA GLU A 123 14.47 0.79 -3.37
C GLU A 123 13.53 0.21 -4.44
N PRO A 124 12.23 0.58 -4.44
CA PRO A 124 11.33 0.25 -5.53
C PRO A 124 11.86 0.80 -6.87
N ALA A 125 12.08 -0.09 -7.84
CA ALA A 125 12.62 0.24 -9.16
C ALA A 125 11.57 0.15 -10.28
N GLY A 126 10.41 -0.47 -10.02
CA GLY A 126 9.30 -0.48 -10.96
C GLY A 126 8.12 -1.33 -10.50
N ILE A 127 6.96 -1.08 -11.09
CA ILE A 127 5.70 -1.78 -10.83
C ILE A 127 5.20 -2.48 -12.11
N ALA A 128 4.67 -3.69 -11.95
CA ALA A 128 4.02 -4.45 -13.02
C ALA A 128 2.65 -4.96 -12.56
N ILE A 129 1.67 -4.96 -13.47
CA ILE A 129 0.34 -5.50 -13.24
C ILE A 129 0.12 -6.67 -14.19
N GLU A 130 -0.42 -7.76 -13.69
CA GLU A 130 -0.82 -8.93 -14.47
C GLU A 130 -2.29 -9.27 -14.21
N PRO A 131 -3.12 -9.38 -15.26
CA PRO A 131 -2.84 -8.97 -16.64
C PRO A 131 -2.72 -7.44 -16.79
N ALA A 132 -1.81 -6.96 -17.64
CA ALA A 132 -1.69 -5.54 -17.99
C ALA A 132 -2.77 -5.09 -18.99
N GLU A 133 -3.26 -6.02 -19.80
CA GLU A 133 -4.37 -5.83 -20.72
C GLU A 133 -5.25 -7.07 -20.79
N GLY A 134 -6.54 -6.92 -21.08
CA GLY A 134 -7.40 -8.08 -21.21
C GLY A 134 -8.72 -7.82 -21.93
N VAL A 135 -9.20 -8.84 -22.63
CA VAL A 135 -10.56 -8.89 -23.16
C VAL A 135 -11.46 -9.60 -22.15
N PHE A 136 -12.61 -9.01 -21.85
CA PHE A 136 -13.58 -9.51 -20.88
C PHE A 136 -14.92 -9.76 -21.56
N LYS A 137 -15.54 -10.89 -21.23
CA LYS A 137 -16.97 -11.10 -21.48
C LYS A 137 -17.78 -10.25 -20.50
N LYS A 138 -19.02 -9.92 -20.88
CA LYS A 138 -19.96 -9.22 -20.00
C LYS A 138 -20.11 -9.97 -18.67
N GLY A 139 -19.91 -9.29 -17.55
CA GLY A 139 -19.97 -9.89 -16.22
C GLY A 139 -18.78 -10.78 -15.82
N GLU A 140 -17.77 -10.96 -16.68
CA GLU A 140 -16.57 -11.71 -16.34
C GLU A 140 -15.75 -10.97 -15.27
N SER A 141 -15.16 -11.73 -14.35
CA SER A 141 -14.20 -11.19 -13.39
C SER A 141 -12.81 -11.78 -13.59
N LYS A 142 -11.77 -10.97 -13.38
CA LYS A 142 -10.37 -11.42 -13.33
C LYS A 142 -9.66 -10.78 -12.14
N GLN A 143 -8.78 -11.54 -11.52
CA GLN A 143 -7.93 -11.07 -10.43
C GLN A 143 -6.70 -10.37 -11.00
N LEU A 144 -6.39 -9.17 -10.52
CA LEU A 144 -5.10 -8.53 -10.78
C LEU A 144 -4.07 -9.05 -9.79
N LYS A 145 -2.84 -9.18 -10.27
CA LYS A 145 -1.63 -9.32 -9.46
C LYS A 145 -0.73 -8.12 -9.71
N VAL A 146 -0.25 -7.50 -8.64
CA VAL A 146 0.65 -6.36 -8.71
C VAL A 146 1.98 -6.74 -8.11
N THR A 147 3.06 -6.55 -8.87
CA THR A 147 4.42 -6.91 -8.46
C THR A 147 5.31 -5.68 -8.52
N VAL A 148 6.05 -5.41 -7.45
CA VAL A 148 7.12 -4.42 -7.44
C VAL A 148 8.46 -5.12 -7.62
N THR A 149 9.29 -4.60 -8.53
CA THR A 149 10.70 -4.98 -8.68
C THR A 149 11.54 -3.96 -7.94
N TYR A 150 12.47 -4.43 -7.12
CA TYR A 150 13.37 -3.62 -6.32
C TYR A 150 14.74 -3.46 -6.99
N SER A 151 15.56 -2.52 -6.51
CA SER A 151 16.87 -2.19 -7.08
C SER A 151 17.90 -3.33 -7.02
N ASP A 152 17.70 -4.29 -6.13
CA ASP A 152 18.48 -5.54 -6.03
C ASP A 152 17.95 -6.66 -6.97
N GLY A 153 16.90 -6.38 -7.74
CA GLY A 153 16.22 -7.33 -8.63
C GLY A 153 15.19 -8.21 -7.93
N ALA A 154 15.02 -8.10 -6.61
CA ALA A 154 13.97 -8.83 -5.89
C ALA A 154 12.58 -8.38 -6.38
N LYS A 155 11.63 -9.32 -6.36
CA LYS A 155 10.24 -9.05 -6.74
C LYS A 155 9.31 -9.42 -5.60
N ARG A 156 8.38 -8.52 -5.27
CA ARG A 156 7.36 -8.74 -4.22
C ARG A 156 5.97 -8.57 -4.78
N ASP A 157 5.07 -9.47 -4.41
CA ASP A 157 3.63 -9.28 -4.62
C ASP A 157 3.11 -8.25 -3.64
N VAL A 158 2.62 -7.13 -4.17
CA VAL A 158 2.11 -6.00 -3.38
C VAL A 158 0.62 -5.77 -3.62
N THR A 159 -0.09 -6.73 -4.21
CA THR A 159 -1.51 -6.59 -4.60
C THR A 159 -2.37 -6.10 -3.42
N HIS A 160 -2.16 -6.66 -2.23
CA HIS A 160 -2.89 -6.32 -1.00
C HIS A 160 -2.54 -4.93 -0.44
N LEU A 161 -1.45 -4.32 -0.88
CA LEU A 161 -0.98 -2.98 -0.53
C LEU A 161 -1.39 -1.92 -1.56
N CYS A 162 -1.98 -2.32 -2.70
CA CYS A 162 -2.32 -1.38 -3.76
C CYS A 162 -3.68 -0.73 -3.57
N GLU A 163 -3.83 0.50 -4.04
CA GLU A 163 -5.13 1.12 -4.27
C GLU A 163 -5.57 0.87 -5.73
N PHE A 164 -6.83 0.49 -5.93
CA PHE A 164 -7.40 0.20 -7.24
C PHE A 164 -8.56 1.15 -7.54
N THR A 165 -8.54 1.76 -8.72
CA THR A 165 -9.61 2.67 -9.18
C THR A 165 -9.93 2.41 -10.64
N SER A 166 -11.20 2.15 -10.97
CA SER A 166 -11.65 2.18 -12.37
C SER A 166 -11.99 3.61 -12.80
N ASN A 167 -11.62 3.96 -14.03
CA ASN A 167 -11.98 5.24 -14.63
C ASN A 167 -13.50 5.40 -14.85
N ASP A 168 -14.23 4.30 -15.09
CA ASP A 168 -15.68 4.27 -15.20
C ASP A 168 -16.27 2.99 -14.60
N LYS A 169 -16.81 3.13 -13.39
CA LYS A 169 -17.39 2.02 -12.62
C LYS A 169 -18.61 1.38 -13.28
N ALA A 170 -19.28 2.07 -14.21
CA ALA A 170 -20.43 1.52 -14.93
C ALA A 170 -19.99 0.52 -16.02
N PHE A 171 -18.79 0.71 -16.59
CA PHE A 171 -18.21 -0.19 -17.58
C PHE A 171 -17.45 -1.35 -16.93
N ALA A 172 -16.68 -1.08 -15.87
CA ALA A 172 -16.00 -2.11 -15.10
C ALA A 172 -15.77 -1.65 -13.67
N SER A 173 -15.97 -2.54 -12.71
CA SER A 173 -15.66 -2.26 -11.30
C SER A 173 -14.39 -3.00 -10.90
N VAL A 174 -13.71 -2.50 -9.88
CA VAL A 174 -12.61 -3.18 -9.21
C VAL A 174 -12.86 -3.10 -7.72
N ASP A 175 -12.75 -4.24 -7.02
CA ASP A 175 -12.87 -4.26 -5.57
C ASP A 175 -11.55 -3.95 -4.88
N HIS A 176 -11.58 -3.91 -3.54
CA HIS A 176 -10.40 -3.57 -2.76
C HIS A 176 -9.25 -4.59 -2.92
N ASP A 177 -9.53 -5.83 -3.30
CA ASP A 177 -8.52 -6.90 -3.44
C ASP A 177 -7.96 -6.96 -4.87
N GLY A 178 -8.38 -6.05 -5.75
CA GLY A 178 -7.91 -6.01 -7.13
C GLY A 178 -8.68 -6.96 -8.05
N LYS A 179 -9.87 -7.43 -7.67
CA LYS A 179 -10.72 -8.21 -8.58
C LYS A 179 -11.53 -7.28 -9.47
N VAL A 180 -11.20 -7.29 -10.76
CA VAL A 180 -11.90 -6.52 -11.79
C VAL A 180 -13.12 -7.31 -12.25
N THR A 181 -14.27 -6.65 -12.36
CA THR A 181 -15.51 -7.23 -12.89
C THR A 181 -16.07 -6.35 -14.00
N ALA A 182 -16.19 -6.92 -15.19
CA ALA A 182 -16.73 -6.27 -16.37
C ALA A 182 -18.24 -6.03 -16.24
N GLY A 183 -18.69 -4.88 -16.71
CA GLY A 183 -20.10 -4.53 -16.81
C GLY A 183 -20.80 -5.22 -17.98
N LYS A 184 -21.93 -4.64 -18.41
CA LYS A 184 -22.77 -5.19 -19.49
C LYS A 184 -22.62 -4.45 -20.81
N VAL A 185 -21.99 -3.27 -20.80
CA VAL A 185 -21.88 -2.40 -21.96
C VAL A 185 -20.53 -2.64 -22.63
N PRO A 186 -20.49 -2.89 -23.96
CA PRO A 186 -19.24 -2.96 -24.72
C PRO A 186 -18.47 -1.64 -24.67
N GLY A 187 -17.14 -1.72 -24.73
CA GLY A 187 -16.28 -0.55 -24.71
C GLY A 187 -14.90 -0.83 -24.10
N GLU A 188 -14.15 0.23 -23.90
CA GLU A 188 -12.81 0.20 -23.28
C GLU A 188 -12.84 0.89 -21.91
N ASN A 189 -12.07 0.37 -20.97
CA ASN A 189 -11.94 0.90 -19.62
C ASN A 189 -10.48 0.74 -19.15
N SER A 190 -10.10 1.46 -18.10
CA SER A 190 -8.83 1.27 -17.41
C SER A 190 -9.00 1.21 -15.91
N VAL A 191 -8.26 0.28 -15.30
CA VAL A 191 -8.10 0.20 -13.85
C VAL A 191 -6.72 0.75 -13.51
N ILE A 192 -6.71 1.89 -12.83
CA ILE A 192 -5.51 2.52 -12.28
C ILE A 192 -5.15 1.81 -10.97
N VAL A 193 -3.87 1.48 -10.84
CA VAL A 193 -3.29 0.84 -9.66
C VAL A 193 -2.21 1.75 -9.11
N ARG A 194 -2.28 2.05 -7.82
CA ARG A 194 -1.27 2.84 -7.10
C ARG A 194 -0.63 2.01 -6.01
N TYR A 195 0.70 2.09 -5.91
CA TYR A 195 1.50 1.57 -4.81
C TYR A 195 2.47 2.67 -4.40
N VAL A 196 2.24 3.32 -3.25
CA VAL A 196 3.03 4.50 -2.83
C VAL A 196 3.02 5.56 -3.95
N ASP A 197 4.18 5.92 -4.49
CA ASP A 197 4.39 6.87 -5.57
C ASP A 197 4.30 6.23 -6.97
N GLN A 198 4.33 4.89 -7.04
CA GLN A 198 4.26 4.13 -8.28
C GLN A 198 2.82 4.02 -8.79
N VAL A 199 2.64 4.22 -10.09
CA VAL A 199 1.35 4.12 -10.77
C VAL A 199 1.48 3.24 -12.01
N ALA A 200 0.53 2.31 -12.17
CA ALA A 200 0.36 1.56 -13.39
C ALA A 200 -1.13 1.45 -13.74
N ALA A 201 -1.44 1.01 -14.96
CA ALA A 201 -2.81 0.85 -15.42
C ALA A 201 -2.99 -0.49 -16.12
N MET A 202 -4.08 -1.18 -15.79
CA MET A 202 -4.59 -2.31 -16.55
C MET A 202 -5.66 -1.82 -17.52
N ARG A 203 -5.55 -2.19 -18.80
CA ARG A 203 -6.54 -1.85 -19.83
C ARG A 203 -7.47 -3.02 -20.08
N LEU A 204 -8.76 -2.76 -20.22
CA LEU A 204 -9.71 -3.81 -20.59
C LEU A 204 -10.67 -3.40 -21.68
N VAL A 205 -11.06 -4.40 -22.47
CA VAL A 205 -12.04 -4.27 -23.55
C VAL A 205 -13.16 -5.27 -23.34
N ILE A 206 -14.40 -4.80 -23.45
CA ILE A 206 -15.60 -5.63 -23.54
C ILE A 206 -16.08 -5.55 -25.00
N PRO A 207 -15.97 -6.63 -25.79
CA PRO A 207 -16.34 -6.60 -27.19
C PRO A 207 -17.86 -6.50 -27.37
N PRO A 208 -18.34 -5.93 -28.49
CA PRO A 208 -19.75 -6.01 -28.85
C PRO A 208 -20.17 -7.45 -29.14
N ASP A 209 -21.45 -7.76 -28.98
CA ASP A 209 -21.97 -9.10 -29.28
C ASP A 209 -21.89 -9.43 -30.78
N THR A 210 -21.92 -8.38 -31.62
CA THR A 210 -21.81 -8.49 -33.07
C THR A 210 -20.63 -7.64 -33.54
N LEU A 211 -19.65 -8.26 -34.18
CA LEU A 211 -18.66 -7.54 -34.97
C LEU A 211 -19.37 -7.02 -36.22
N LEU A 212 -19.31 -5.72 -36.49
CA LEU A 212 -19.89 -5.14 -37.71
C LEU A 212 -19.26 -5.82 -38.94
N PRO A 213 -20.02 -6.11 -40.01
CA PRO A 213 -19.44 -6.65 -41.25
C PRO A 213 -18.39 -5.67 -41.79
N ALA A 214 -17.26 -6.23 -42.23
CA ALA A 214 -16.17 -5.51 -42.89
C ALA A 214 -16.61 -4.87 -44.22
#